data_AF-A0A9P4X2Z3-F1
#
_entry.id   AF-A0A9P4X2Z3-F1
#
_cell.length_a   1.000
_cell.length_b   1.000
_cell.length_c   1.000
_cell.angle_alpha   90.00
_cell.angle_beta   90.00
_cell.angle_gamma   90.00
#
_symmetry.space_group_name_H-M   'P 1'
#
loop_
_entity.id
_entity.type
_entity.pdbx_description
1 polymer ?
#
loop_
_entity_poly.entity_id
_entity_poly.type
_entity_poly.pdbx_seq_one_letter_code
_entity_poly.pdbx_strand_id
1 'polypeptide(L)'
;MGPPPLPTFDSNNSKTYPASCHCGTISYTVDLSPRLPEWKVISCNCSICLRSGYLLVYPSREQLHISSGEVALKSYSFGPQKSLHKFCGECGSSVFFDPRMKERGEGEVRDLLGVNVSTAALGLIWIATGLGARHFAAPLGLTEPGSQDDIRILQSLDADIDKLEIVRGLRKQSYSVHADVPLSSAAGVEAPKAWQEIELSKSGMEKGGLLDSMSGTRGLGVQRAFYNPATREMVAVVWIGGGLAGWPGVAHGGAIATIFEEAMARMVRGPNGNVEEVHRPSSLKVTYAKPTYSLDFYVLRASFAKPNLPQTEPVPESEAEPTKSWLSWLSPQKDMTKRSEPGQTIEIIGTLESVKGDLCVRAKGTFAAPALVG
;
A
#
# COMPACT_ATOMS: atom_id res chain seq x y z
N MET A 1 -2.08 -9.88 -35.28
CA MET A 1 -3.36 -9.16 -35.14
C MET A 1 -3.06 -7.86 -34.42
N GLY A 2 -3.27 -6.72 -35.06
CA GLY A 2 -3.10 -5.42 -34.41
C GLY A 2 -4.09 -5.26 -33.25
N PRO A 3 -3.87 -4.30 -32.33
CA PRO A 3 -4.85 -3.99 -31.31
C PRO A 3 -6.20 -3.66 -31.98
N PRO A 4 -7.34 -4.07 -31.39
CA PRO A 4 -8.64 -3.75 -31.94
C PRO A 4 -8.77 -2.22 -32.10
N PRO A 5 -9.43 -1.75 -33.18
CA PRO A 5 -9.69 -0.32 -33.34
C PRO A 5 -10.45 0.19 -32.11
N LEU A 6 -9.99 1.31 -31.56
CA LEU A 6 -10.69 1.95 -30.45
C LEU A 6 -11.96 2.63 -30.97
N PRO A 7 -13.02 2.69 -30.17
CA PRO A 7 -14.22 3.44 -30.53
C PRO A 7 -13.85 4.91 -30.77
N THR A 8 -14.18 5.44 -31.95
CA THR A 8 -14.20 6.88 -32.20
C THR A 8 -15.22 7.52 -31.25
N PHE A 9 -14.90 8.65 -30.63
CA PHE A 9 -15.85 9.32 -29.77
C PHE A 9 -17.07 9.75 -30.59
N ASP A 10 -18.20 9.13 -30.31
CA ASP A 10 -19.49 9.42 -30.91
C ASP A 10 -20.32 10.19 -29.89
N SER A 11 -20.54 11.48 -30.16
CA SER A 11 -21.35 12.33 -29.30
C SER A 11 -22.76 11.79 -29.11
N ASN A 12 -23.32 11.07 -30.10
CA ASN A 12 -24.66 10.50 -30.04
C ASN A 12 -24.75 9.26 -29.13
N ASN A 13 -23.63 8.56 -28.92
CA ASN A 13 -23.51 7.45 -27.99
C ASN A 13 -22.55 7.76 -26.83
N SER A 14 -22.55 9.01 -26.37
CA SER A 14 -21.75 9.45 -25.24
C SER A 14 -22.59 9.65 -23.97
N LYS A 15 -21.93 9.58 -22.81
CA LYS A 15 -22.49 10.03 -21.53
C LYS A 15 -21.36 10.50 -20.60
N THR A 16 -21.59 11.61 -19.92
CA THR A 16 -20.72 12.11 -18.86
C THR A 16 -21.03 11.40 -17.55
N TYR A 17 -19.99 10.92 -16.88
CA TYR A 17 -20.08 10.26 -15.58
C TYR A 17 -19.34 11.08 -14.52
N PRO A 18 -20.03 11.54 -13.45
CA PRO A 18 -19.35 12.13 -12.31
C PRO A 18 -18.63 11.03 -11.52
N ALA A 19 -17.45 11.35 -11.03
CA ALA A 19 -16.61 10.47 -10.25
C ALA A 19 -15.91 11.23 -9.13
N SER A 20 -15.60 10.54 -8.04
CA SER A 20 -14.83 11.11 -6.94
C SER A 20 -13.98 10.07 -6.24
N CYS A 21 -12.91 10.51 -5.58
CA CYS A 21 -12.22 9.66 -4.62
C CYS A 21 -13.13 9.37 -3.41
N HIS A 22 -12.71 8.42 -2.57
CA HIS A 22 -13.45 8.01 -1.37
C HIS A 22 -13.79 9.19 -0.44
N CYS A 23 -12.84 10.10 -0.19
CA CYS A 23 -13.05 11.26 0.69
C CYS A 23 -13.71 12.46 0.00
N GLY A 24 -13.96 12.40 -1.32
CA GLY A 24 -14.52 13.51 -2.11
C GLY A 24 -13.57 14.68 -2.39
N THR A 25 -12.36 14.70 -1.82
CA THR A 25 -11.35 15.75 -2.08
C THR A 25 -11.05 15.92 -3.57
N ILE A 26 -10.99 14.80 -4.29
CA ILE A 26 -10.83 14.78 -5.75
C ILE A 26 -12.18 14.45 -6.35
N SER A 27 -12.73 15.38 -7.12
CA SER A 27 -13.92 15.16 -7.93
C SER A 27 -13.60 15.47 -9.38
N TYR A 28 -14.18 14.70 -10.29
CA TYR A 28 -13.94 14.81 -11.72
C TYR A 28 -15.12 14.26 -12.51
N THR A 29 -15.17 14.59 -13.79
CA THR A 29 -16.10 13.99 -14.74
C THR A 29 -15.33 13.27 -15.83
N VAL A 30 -15.90 12.19 -16.34
CA VAL A 30 -15.35 11.47 -17.47
C VAL A 30 -16.41 11.32 -18.56
N ASP A 31 -16.07 11.75 -19.77
CA ASP A 31 -16.92 11.61 -20.94
C ASP A 31 -16.62 10.29 -21.64
N LEU A 32 -17.64 9.46 -21.70
CA LEU A 32 -17.52 8.10 -22.16
C LEU A 32 -18.37 7.91 -23.43
N SER A 33 -17.71 7.59 -24.57
CA SER A 33 -18.30 6.97 -25.76
C SER A 33 -17.60 5.64 -26.12
N PRO A 34 -18.32 4.51 -26.20
CA PRO A 34 -19.75 4.34 -25.96
C PRO A 34 -20.11 4.52 -24.47
N ARG A 35 -21.40 4.49 -24.12
CA ARG A 35 -21.81 4.57 -22.71
C ARG A 35 -21.23 3.42 -21.89
N LEU A 36 -21.04 3.63 -20.59
CA LEU A 36 -20.33 2.67 -19.73
C LEU A 36 -20.83 1.21 -19.79
N PRO A 37 -22.14 0.90 -19.86
CA PRO A 37 -22.62 -0.49 -20.00
C PRO A 37 -22.12 -1.22 -21.25
N GLU A 38 -21.76 -0.47 -22.28
CA GLU A 38 -21.22 -0.96 -23.55
C GLU A 38 -19.68 -0.92 -23.57
N TRP A 39 -19.06 -0.33 -22.54
CA TRP A 39 -17.61 -0.26 -22.44
C TRP A 39 -17.02 -1.58 -21.95
N LYS A 40 -15.96 -2.03 -22.62
CA LYS A 40 -15.12 -3.10 -22.09
C LYS A 40 -14.29 -2.57 -20.90
N VAL A 41 -14.71 -2.92 -19.68
CA VAL A 41 -13.94 -2.68 -18.46
C VAL A 41 -12.78 -3.68 -18.40
N ILE A 42 -11.57 -3.15 -18.16
CA ILE A 42 -10.33 -3.93 -18.13
C ILE A 42 -9.88 -4.10 -16.68
N SER A 43 -9.86 -5.34 -16.22
CA SER A 43 -9.16 -5.75 -15.01
C SER A 43 -7.79 -6.30 -15.40
N CYS A 44 -6.73 -5.57 -15.03
CA CYS A 44 -5.36 -5.92 -15.37
C CYS A 44 -4.76 -6.86 -14.32
N ASN A 45 -4.01 -7.87 -14.75
CA ASN A 45 -3.36 -8.85 -13.87
C ASN A 45 -2.01 -8.38 -13.29
N CYS A 46 -1.57 -7.15 -13.56
CA CYS A 46 -0.37 -6.61 -12.94
C CYS A 46 -0.55 -6.49 -11.42
N SER A 47 0.51 -6.76 -10.65
CA SER A 47 0.48 -6.75 -9.18
C SER A 47 -0.02 -5.42 -8.61
N ILE A 48 0.40 -4.28 -9.16
CA ILE A 48 -0.09 -2.96 -8.77
C ILE A 48 -1.57 -2.77 -9.09
N CYS A 49 -2.04 -3.28 -10.23
CA CYS A 49 -3.42 -3.11 -10.66
C CYS A 49 -4.38 -3.88 -9.77
N LEU A 50 -4.01 -5.11 -9.45
CA LEU A 50 -4.71 -5.97 -8.51
C LEU A 50 -4.74 -5.36 -7.11
N ARG A 51 -3.59 -4.90 -6.59
CA ARG A 51 -3.50 -4.29 -5.25
C ARG A 51 -4.24 -2.96 -5.13
N SER A 52 -4.28 -2.18 -6.20
CA SER A 52 -4.94 -0.88 -6.26
C SER A 52 -6.45 -0.98 -6.57
N GLY A 53 -6.95 -2.19 -6.86
CA GLY A 53 -8.36 -2.43 -7.20
C GLY A 53 -8.81 -1.78 -8.51
N TYR A 54 -7.92 -1.66 -9.49
CA TYR A 54 -8.24 -0.97 -10.75
C TYR A 54 -9.24 -1.76 -11.61
N LEU A 55 -10.33 -1.11 -11.97
CA LEU A 55 -11.23 -1.50 -13.05
C LEU A 55 -11.21 -0.38 -14.09
N LEU A 56 -10.52 -0.56 -15.21
CA LEU A 56 -10.15 0.54 -16.09
C LEU A 56 -11.04 0.62 -17.33
N VAL A 57 -11.45 1.83 -17.66
CA VAL A 57 -11.85 2.23 -19.02
C VAL A 57 -10.81 3.18 -19.57
N TYR A 58 -10.70 3.28 -20.91
CA TYR A 58 -9.63 4.01 -21.58
C TYR A 58 -10.15 5.14 -22.47
N PRO A 59 -10.71 6.22 -21.90
CA PRO A 59 -11.00 7.45 -22.63
C PRO A 59 -9.72 8.19 -23.05
N SER A 60 -9.86 9.16 -23.95
CA SER A 60 -8.78 10.12 -24.23
C SER A 60 -8.56 11.05 -23.04
N ARG A 61 -7.37 11.65 -22.93
CA ARG A 61 -7.05 12.61 -21.87
C ARG A 61 -8.03 13.78 -21.84
N GLU A 62 -8.44 14.25 -23.01
CA GLU A 62 -9.36 15.38 -23.16
C GLU A 62 -10.75 15.11 -22.58
N GLN A 63 -11.13 13.84 -22.43
CA GLN A 63 -12.43 13.42 -21.90
C GLN A 63 -12.45 13.30 -20.37
N LEU A 64 -11.32 13.50 -19.70
CA LEU A 64 -11.24 13.51 -18.23
C LEU A 64 -11.07 14.95 -17.74
N HIS A 65 -12.05 15.43 -16.97
CA HIS A 65 -12.07 16.79 -16.44
C HIS A 65 -12.07 16.76 -14.92
N ILE A 66 -10.96 17.15 -14.31
CA ILE A 66 -10.85 17.27 -12.85
C ILE A 66 -11.53 18.58 -12.43
N SER A 67 -12.57 18.47 -11.60
CA SER A 67 -13.32 19.63 -11.11
C SER A 67 -12.79 20.16 -9.78
N SER A 68 -12.17 19.31 -8.96
CA SER A 68 -11.54 19.72 -7.69
C SER A 68 -10.46 18.72 -7.25
N GLY A 69 -9.56 19.18 -6.36
CA GLY A 69 -8.58 18.31 -5.69
C GLY A 69 -7.31 18.01 -6.49
N GLU A 70 -6.99 18.78 -7.52
CA GLU A 70 -5.81 18.55 -8.35
C GLU A 70 -4.50 18.58 -7.54
N VAL A 71 -4.40 19.47 -6.54
CA VAL A 71 -3.24 19.55 -5.62
C VAL A 71 -3.09 18.30 -4.75
N ALA A 72 -4.21 17.68 -4.38
CA ALA A 72 -4.26 16.44 -3.61
C ALA A 72 -4.00 15.21 -4.48
N LEU A 73 -3.97 15.32 -5.82
CA LEU A 73 -3.70 14.22 -6.71
C LEU A 73 -2.20 13.89 -6.71
N LYS A 74 -1.84 12.75 -6.13
CA LYS A 74 -0.47 12.24 -6.08
C LYS A 74 -0.24 11.23 -7.19
N SER A 75 1.03 11.02 -7.53
CA SER A 75 1.44 10.12 -8.60
C SER A 75 2.43 9.09 -8.07
N TYR A 76 2.25 7.84 -8.46
CA TYR A 76 3.20 6.77 -8.17
C TYR A 76 3.60 6.07 -9.48
N SER A 77 4.87 5.75 -9.62
CA SER A 77 5.38 4.95 -10.74
C SER A 77 6.45 3.99 -10.26
N PHE A 78 6.53 2.83 -10.91
CA PHE A 78 7.46 1.76 -10.57
C PHE A 78 8.14 1.21 -11.84
N GLY A 79 9.21 0.44 -11.67
CA GLY A 79 9.99 -0.13 -12.77
C GLY A 79 10.55 0.95 -13.70
N PRO A 80 10.41 0.82 -15.04
CA PRO A 80 11.00 1.76 -15.99
C PRO A 80 10.34 3.15 -16.02
N GLN A 81 9.48 3.46 -15.04
CA GLN A 81 8.75 4.73 -14.93
C GLN A 81 8.12 5.14 -16.26
N LYS A 82 7.39 4.20 -16.87
CA LYS A 82 6.65 4.46 -18.11
C LYS A 82 5.19 4.83 -17.86
N SER A 83 4.68 4.60 -16.66
CA SER A 83 3.29 4.90 -16.33
C SER A 83 3.18 5.59 -14.97
N LEU A 84 2.14 6.40 -14.77
CA LEU A 84 1.83 7.10 -13.51
C LEU A 84 0.47 6.62 -13.01
N HIS A 85 0.44 6.00 -11.84
CA HIS A 85 -0.77 5.73 -11.10
C HIS A 85 -1.14 6.97 -10.30
N LYS A 86 -2.30 7.56 -10.59
CA LYS A 86 -2.78 8.80 -9.98
C LYS A 86 -3.79 8.44 -8.89
N PHE A 87 -3.52 8.90 -7.68
CA PHE A 87 -4.31 8.58 -6.51
C PHE A 87 -4.55 9.81 -5.64
N CYS A 88 -5.57 9.76 -4.80
CA CYS A 88 -5.82 10.82 -3.83
C CYS A 88 -4.80 10.72 -2.69
N GLY A 89 -3.99 11.76 -2.49
CA GLY A 89 -3.05 11.85 -1.37
C GLY A 89 -3.73 11.80 -0.01
N GLU A 90 -5.02 12.17 0.07
CA GLU A 90 -5.71 12.26 1.36
C GLU A 90 -6.39 10.97 1.80
N CYS A 91 -6.76 10.09 0.87
CA CYS A 91 -7.45 8.83 1.18
C CYS A 91 -6.90 7.60 0.46
N GLY A 92 -5.83 7.74 -0.31
CA GLY A 92 -5.20 6.65 -1.06
C GLY A 92 -6.03 6.10 -2.24
N SER A 93 -7.23 6.61 -2.51
CA SER A 93 -8.10 6.12 -3.59
C SER A 93 -7.42 6.23 -4.96
N SER A 94 -7.35 5.12 -5.68
CA SER A 94 -6.88 5.03 -7.06
C SER A 94 -7.87 5.72 -8.01
N VAL A 95 -7.48 6.85 -8.62
CA VAL A 95 -8.36 7.68 -9.45
C VAL A 95 -8.23 7.29 -10.93
N PHE A 96 -7.04 7.41 -11.48
CA PHE A 96 -6.76 7.02 -12.86
C PHE A 96 -5.29 6.66 -13.04
N PHE A 97 -4.97 6.09 -14.18
CA PHE A 97 -3.65 5.63 -14.58
C PHE A 97 -3.28 6.30 -15.89
N ASP A 98 -2.12 6.95 -15.93
CA ASP A 98 -1.58 7.62 -17.11
C ASP A 98 -0.41 6.79 -17.67
N PRO A 99 -0.58 6.10 -18.80
CA PRO A 99 0.47 5.26 -19.39
C PRO A 99 1.59 6.06 -20.06
N ARG A 100 1.61 7.41 -20.01
CA ARG A 100 2.58 8.32 -20.64
C ARG A 100 2.99 7.92 -22.06
N MET A 101 2.05 7.38 -22.85
CA MET A 101 2.30 6.93 -24.21
C MET A 101 2.26 8.12 -25.18
N LYS A 102 3.30 8.97 -25.19
CA LYS A 102 3.51 9.96 -26.26
C LYS A 102 4.52 9.54 -27.33
N GLU A 103 5.40 8.58 -27.06
CA GLU A 103 6.56 8.30 -27.93
C GLU A 103 6.76 6.81 -28.23
N ARG A 104 5.84 6.20 -28.97
CA ARG A 104 6.19 5.02 -29.77
C ARG A 104 5.59 5.19 -31.15
N GLY A 105 6.38 5.78 -32.03
CA GLY A 105 6.05 5.95 -33.44
C GLY A 105 5.83 4.59 -34.09
N GLU A 106 4.59 4.37 -34.54
CA GLU A 106 4.20 3.92 -35.88
C GLU A 106 2.67 3.71 -35.85
N GLY A 107 1.94 4.74 -36.29
CA GLY A 107 0.47 4.79 -36.32
C GLY A 107 -0.15 5.46 -35.10
N GLU A 108 -0.73 6.66 -35.27
CA GLU A 108 -1.46 7.49 -34.28
C GLU A 108 -0.99 7.38 -32.82
N VAL A 109 -0.23 8.38 -32.36
CA VAL A 109 0.05 8.57 -30.93
C VAL A 109 -1.27 8.86 -30.20
N ARG A 110 -1.75 7.94 -29.37
CA ARG A 110 -3.01 8.09 -28.63
C ARG A 110 -2.75 8.44 -27.17
N ASP A 111 -3.15 9.65 -26.76
CA ASP A 111 -3.08 10.13 -25.39
C ASP A 111 -4.29 9.65 -24.57
N LEU A 112 -4.25 8.38 -24.16
CA LEU A 112 -5.32 7.72 -23.39
C LEU A 112 -5.00 7.69 -21.90
N LEU A 113 -6.04 7.76 -21.07
CA LEU A 113 -5.96 7.55 -19.63
C LEU A 113 -6.75 6.30 -19.25
N GLY A 114 -6.22 5.46 -18.37
CA GLY A 114 -6.97 4.40 -17.72
C GLY A 114 -7.75 4.98 -16.54
N VAL A 115 -9.04 5.26 -16.70
CA VAL A 115 -9.89 5.79 -15.62
C VAL A 115 -10.47 4.64 -14.81
N ASN A 116 -10.31 4.68 -13.49
CA ASN A 116 -10.91 3.69 -12.60
C ASN A 116 -12.43 3.89 -12.56
N VAL A 117 -13.22 2.89 -12.93
CA VAL A 117 -14.68 3.01 -12.93
C VAL A 117 -15.29 2.83 -11.54
N SER A 118 -14.53 2.29 -10.59
CA SER A 118 -15.00 2.13 -9.20
C SER A 118 -15.19 3.45 -8.45
N THR A 119 -14.62 4.55 -8.97
CA THR A 119 -14.82 5.92 -8.47
C THR A 119 -15.97 6.66 -9.18
N ALA A 120 -16.54 6.09 -10.24
CA ALA A 120 -17.66 6.69 -10.97
C ALA A 120 -18.98 6.46 -10.22
N ALA A 121 -19.77 7.52 -10.02
CA ALA A 121 -21.09 7.43 -9.42
C ALA A 121 -22.09 6.86 -10.44
N LEU A 122 -22.25 5.53 -10.43
CA LEU A 122 -23.19 4.84 -11.31
C LEU A 122 -24.62 4.92 -10.75
N GLY A 123 -25.29 6.04 -11.00
CA GLY A 123 -26.74 6.18 -10.86
C GLY A 123 -27.24 6.75 -9.51
N LEU A 124 -28.56 7.02 -9.49
CA LEU A 124 -29.33 7.82 -8.53
C LEU A 124 -29.24 7.42 -7.04
N ILE A 125 -28.54 6.34 -6.71
CA ILE A 125 -28.34 5.92 -5.32
C ILE A 125 -27.48 6.95 -4.56
N TRP A 126 -26.62 7.72 -5.23
CA TRP A 126 -25.81 8.79 -4.60
C TRP A 126 -26.48 10.15 -4.50
N ILE A 127 -27.47 10.48 -5.34
CA ILE A 127 -28.05 11.84 -5.35
C ILE A 127 -29.13 12.01 -4.28
N ALA A 128 -29.97 10.99 -4.06
CA ALA A 128 -30.99 11.03 -3.00
C ALA A 128 -30.41 10.73 -1.60
N THR A 129 -29.29 10.00 -1.51
CA THR A 129 -28.49 9.88 -0.29
C THR A 129 -27.33 10.88 -0.27
N GLY A 130 -27.32 11.90 -1.14
CA GLY A 130 -26.17 12.81 -1.29
C GLY A 130 -25.91 13.72 -0.10
N LEU A 131 -26.91 13.96 0.75
CA LEU A 131 -26.72 14.59 2.07
C LEU A 131 -26.55 13.57 3.19
N GLY A 132 -27.30 12.46 3.17
CA GLY A 132 -27.26 11.44 4.23
C GLY A 132 -26.01 10.55 4.23
N ALA A 133 -25.47 10.21 3.07
CA ALA A 133 -24.29 9.37 2.91
C ALA A 133 -22.96 10.14 3.07
N ARG A 134 -22.98 11.48 2.98
CA ARG A 134 -21.85 12.33 3.39
C ARG A 134 -21.50 12.15 4.86
N HIS A 135 -22.43 11.65 5.68
CA HIS A 135 -22.21 11.34 7.09
C HIS A 135 -21.70 9.91 7.36
N PHE A 136 -21.70 9.00 6.37
CA PHE A 136 -21.42 7.58 6.60
C PHE A 136 -20.10 7.07 6.02
N ALA A 137 -19.53 7.72 5.00
CA ALA A 137 -18.37 7.18 4.27
C ALA A 137 -17.04 7.89 4.51
N ALA A 138 -17.00 8.99 5.27
CA ALA A 138 -15.75 9.54 5.80
C ALA A 138 -16.03 9.96 7.25
N PRO A 139 -15.08 9.82 8.20
CA PRO A 139 -15.20 10.54 9.44
C PRO A 139 -15.16 12.03 9.06
N LEU A 140 -16.33 12.66 8.99
CA LEU A 140 -16.43 14.11 8.91
C LEU A 140 -15.61 14.68 10.07
N GLY A 141 -14.71 15.61 9.77
CA GLY A 141 -13.90 16.28 10.79
C GLY A 141 -12.49 15.72 11.00
N LEU A 142 -11.99 14.84 10.14
CA LEU A 142 -10.54 14.63 10.10
C LEU A 142 -9.83 15.97 9.78
N THR A 143 -8.63 16.22 10.29
CA THR A 143 -7.91 17.49 10.07
C THR A 143 -7.13 17.49 8.75
N GLU A 144 -7.07 18.61 8.04
CA GLU A 144 -6.29 18.67 6.80
C GLU A 144 -4.79 18.47 7.10
N PRO A 145 -4.07 17.59 6.39
CA PRO A 145 -2.64 17.38 6.62
C PRO A 145 -1.85 18.69 6.51
N GLY A 146 -1.02 18.96 7.52
CA GLY A 146 -0.24 20.20 7.61
C GLY A 146 -1.00 21.43 8.13
N SER A 147 -2.30 21.32 8.43
CA SER A 147 -3.03 22.36 9.16
C SER A 147 -2.52 22.51 10.60
N GLN A 148 -2.82 23.63 11.26
CA GLN A 148 -2.43 23.84 12.66
C GLN A 148 -3.03 22.79 13.59
N ASP A 149 -4.26 22.34 13.32
CA ASP A 149 -4.91 21.31 14.12
C ASP A 149 -4.27 19.93 13.88
N ASP A 150 -3.91 19.61 12.63
CA ASP A 150 -3.15 18.40 12.32
C ASP A 150 -1.81 18.36 13.05
N ILE A 151 -1.06 19.48 13.05
CA ILE A 151 0.22 19.60 13.76
C ILE A 151 0.04 19.38 15.27
N ARG A 152 -0.98 19.99 15.89
CA ARG A 152 -1.25 19.82 17.33
C ARG A 152 -1.63 18.40 17.69
N ILE A 153 -2.47 17.76 16.87
CA ILE A 153 -2.86 16.37 17.09
C ILE A 153 -1.63 15.46 16.89
N LEU A 154 -0.79 15.69 15.88
CA LEU A 154 0.47 14.95 15.73
C LEU A 154 1.37 15.09 16.96
N GLN A 155 1.51 16.29 17.52
CA GLN A 155 2.28 16.51 18.75
C GLN A 155 1.68 15.73 19.94
N SER A 156 0.36 15.68 20.06
CA SER A 156 -0.31 14.86 21.08
C SER A 156 -0.07 13.37 20.86
N LEU A 157 -0.26 12.88 19.63
CA LEU A 157 -0.04 11.49 19.27
C LEU A 157 1.42 11.07 19.48
N ASP A 158 2.37 11.97 19.22
CA ASP A 158 3.80 11.77 19.46
C ASP A 158 4.12 11.66 20.96
N ALA A 159 3.44 12.44 21.80
CA ALA A 159 3.52 12.29 23.25
C ALA A 159 2.82 11.00 23.75
N ASP A 160 1.75 10.56 23.10
CA ASP A 160 0.97 9.39 23.52
C ASP A 160 1.65 8.07 23.12
N ILE A 161 2.23 7.98 21.92
CA ILE A 161 3.00 6.81 21.49
C ILE A 161 4.17 6.54 22.44
N ASP A 162 4.81 7.60 22.96
CA ASP A 162 5.92 7.51 23.92
C ASP A 162 5.49 7.02 25.32
N LYS A 163 4.20 7.13 25.66
CA LYS A 163 3.65 6.62 26.93
C LYS A 163 3.35 5.13 26.87
N LEU A 164 3.22 4.54 25.68
CA LEU A 164 2.88 3.13 25.52
C LEU A 164 3.93 2.24 26.19
N GLU A 165 3.48 1.25 26.95
CA GLU A 165 4.36 0.37 27.73
C GLU A 165 5.39 -0.36 26.86
N ILE A 166 4.99 -0.76 25.65
CA ILE A 166 5.88 -1.40 24.68
C ILE A 166 7.01 -0.47 24.24
N VAL A 167 6.72 0.81 23.96
CA VAL A 167 7.73 1.80 23.54
C VAL A 167 8.68 2.09 24.70
N ARG A 168 8.14 2.30 25.91
CA ARG A 168 8.95 2.50 27.12
C ARG A 168 9.81 1.28 27.45
N GLY A 169 9.27 0.08 27.26
CA GLY A 169 9.97 -1.19 27.48
C GLY A 169 11.14 -1.38 26.51
N LEU A 170 10.91 -1.13 25.21
CA LEU A 170 11.95 -1.22 24.19
C LEU A 170 13.02 -0.15 24.39
N ARG A 171 12.64 1.09 24.76
CA ARG A 171 13.60 2.16 25.07
C ARG A 171 14.49 1.85 26.27
N LYS A 172 13.95 1.23 27.33
CA LYS A 172 14.76 0.77 28.48
C LYS A 172 15.80 -0.28 28.10
N GLN A 173 15.52 -1.08 27.08
CA GLN A 173 16.42 -2.09 26.53
C GLN A 173 17.28 -1.56 25.37
N SER A 174 17.09 -0.29 25.00
CA SER A 174 17.79 0.33 23.88
C SER A 174 19.03 1.08 24.34
N TYR A 175 20.02 1.17 23.45
CA TYR A 175 21.11 2.12 23.56
C TYR A 175 20.80 3.33 22.69
N SER A 176 21.09 4.54 23.17
CA SER A 176 21.07 5.71 22.29
C SER A 176 22.27 5.63 21.34
N VAL A 177 22.02 5.63 20.04
CA VAL A 177 23.05 5.69 18.99
C VAL A 177 23.95 6.93 19.11
N HIS A 178 23.51 7.94 19.86
CA HIS A 178 24.22 9.21 20.10
C HIS A 178 24.81 9.38 21.50
N ALA A 179 24.77 8.37 22.37
CA ALA A 179 25.50 8.43 23.63
C ALA A 179 26.43 7.22 23.74
N ASP A 180 27.73 7.51 23.81
CA ASP A 180 28.81 6.54 23.98
C ASP A 180 28.85 5.89 25.39
N VAL A 181 27.72 5.86 26.11
CA VAL A 181 27.66 5.38 27.50
C VAL A 181 26.58 4.31 27.68
N PRO A 182 26.97 3.05 27.96
CA PRO A 182 26.03 2.01 28.39
C PRO A 182 25.44 2.35 29.77
N LEU A 183 24.13 2.57 29.86
CA LEU A 183 23.40 2.60 31.14
C LEU A 183 23.08 1.17 31.58
N SER A 184 24.10 0.43 32.03
CA SER A 184 24.04 -0.64 33.05
C SER A 184 25.29 -1.53 33.00
N SER A 185 26.39 -1.06 33.58
CA SER A 185 27.47 -1.92 34.06
C SER A 185 27.45 -1.97 35.59
N ALA A 186 26.34 -2.43 36.15
CA ALA A 186 26.27 -2.81 37.56
C ALA A 186 26.00 -4.32 37.66
N ALA A 187 27.06 -5.06 37.95
CA ALA A 187 27.10 -6.43 38.48
C ALA A 187 26.29 -7.53 37.76
N GLY A 188 26.98 -8.26 36.86
CA GLY A 188 26.89 -9.73 36.85
C GLY A 188 25.66 -10.42 36.23
N VAL A 189 24.90 -9.76 35.36
CA VAL A 189 23.81 -10.39 34.61
C VAL A 189 24.15 -10.35 33.12
N GLU A 190 23.94 -11.47 32.41
CA GLU A 190 24.14 -11.56 30.96
C GLU A 190 23.55 -10.33 30.26
N ALA A 191 24.35 -9.68 29.40
CA ALA A 191 23.86 -8.64 28.51
C ALA A 191 23.41 -9.28 27.17
N PRO A 192 22.11 -9.52 26.96
CA PRO A 192 21.64 -9.62 25.58
C PRO A 192 20.30 -8.91 25.34
N LYS A 193 20.16 -8.34 24.12
CA LYS A 193 19.03 -7.59 23.53
C LYS A 193 19.17 -6.06 23.58
N ALA A 194 20.18 -5.55 22.90
CA ALA A 194 20.30 -4.13 22.59
C ALA A 194 19.37 -3.77 21.41
N TRP A 195 18.24 -3.14 21.69
CA TRP A 195 17.39 -2.55 20.64
C TRP A 195 17.97 -1.22 20.16
N GLN A 196 17.84 -0.94 18.87
CA GLN A 196 18.19 0.35 18.27
C GLN A 196 16.91 1.03 17.79
N GLU A 197 16.62 2.23 18.30
CA GLU A 197 15.51 3.04 17.80
C GLU A 197 15.91 3.65 16.43
N ILE A 198 15.06 3.45 15.42
CA ILE A 198 15.26 3.94 14.07
C ILE A 198 14.23 5.04 13.79
N GLU A 199 14.71 6.20 13.32
CA GLU A 199 13.84 7.22 12.77
C GLU A 199 13.34 6.79 11.38
N LEU A 200 12.07 6.38 11.30
CA LEU A 200 11.43 6.04 10.03
C LEU A 200 11.20 7.27 9.13
N SER A 201 11.18 8.47 9.73
CA SER A 201 10.72 9.73 9.12
C SER A 201 11.80 10.75 8.77
N LYS A 202 13.08 10.51 9.09
CA LYS A 202 14.19 11.43 8.75
C LYS A 202 15.32 10.77 7.97
N SER A 203 15.02 10.13 6.84
CA SER A 203 16.05 10.12 5.80
C SER A 203 16.11 11.54 5.21
N GLY A 204 17.28 12.17 5.32
CA GLY A 204 17.44 13.59 5.05
C GLY A 204 16.91 14.02 3.69
N MET A 205 16.13 15.10 3.70
CA MET A 205 15.97 16.05 2.60
C MET A 205 15.71 15.48 1.19
N GLU A 206 14.98 14.38 1.06
CA GLU A 206 14.33 13.98 -0.21
C GLU A 206 12.85 13.64 0.04
N LYS A 207 11.96 14.59 -0.31
CA LYS A 207 10.52 14.36 -0.43
C LYS A 207 10.28 13.23 -1.44
N GLY A 208 9.55 12.17 -1.08
CA GLY A 208 9.18 11.15 -2.06
C GLY A 208 8.96 9.71 -1.57
N GLY A 209 9.10 9.42 -0.27
CA GLY A 209 8.82 8.10 0.27
C GLY A 209 7.32 7.73 0.29
N LEU A 210 7.01 6.43 0.29
CA LEU A 210 5.63 5.93 0.42
C LEU A 210 4.99 6.32 1.77
N LEU A 211 5.80 6.35 2.84
CA LEU A 211 5.37 6.83 4.16
C LEU A 211 5.17 8.35 4.19
N ASP A 212 5.98 9.11 3.44
CA ASP A 212 5.87 10.59 3.33
C ASP A 212 4.58 10.99 2.59
N SER A 213 4.18 10.20 1.60
CA SER A 213 2.92 10.35 0.85
C SER A 213 1.67 10.05 1.68
N MET A 214 1.83 9.39 2.83
CA MET A 214 0.76 9.08 3.79
C MET A 214 1.04 9.76 5.14
N SER A 215 1.72 10.90 5.16
CA SER A 215 1.99 11.65 6.39
C SER A 215 0.72 12.34 6.94
N GLY A 216 0.78 12.81 8.20
CA GLY A 216 -0.33 13.49 8.86
C GLY A 216 -1.27 12.57 9.64
N THR A 217 -2.15 13.16 10.46
CA THR A 217 -3.04 12.44 11.39
C THR A 217 -4.02 11.49 10.69
N ARG A 218 -4.40 11.82 9.45
CA ARG A 218 -5.26 11.01 8.59
C ARG A 218 -4.55 9.79 8.01
N GLY A 219 -3.23 9.85 7.86
CA GLY A 219 -2.38 8.78 7.33
C GLY A 219 -1.63 8.02 8.43
N LEU A 220 -0.36 7.74 8.22
CA LEU A 220 0.57 7.16 9.18
C LEU A 220 1.25 8.27 10.00
N GLY A 221 0.45 8.92 10.86
CA GLY A 221 0.83 10.15 11.56
C GLY A 221 2.10 10.07 12.41
N VAL A 222 2.19 9.09 13.32
CA VAL A 222 3.36 8.90 14.18
C VAL A 222 3.77 7.43 14.21
N GLN A 223 5.09 7.20 14.26
CA GLN A 223 5.66 5.86 14.28
C GLN A 223 6.90 5.83 15.17
N ARG A 224 7.16 4.68 15.79
CA ARG A 224 8.41 4.35 16.51
C ARG A 224 8.86 2.98 16.05
N ALA A 225 10.07 2.87 15.49
CA ALA A 225 10.62 1.58 15.09
C ALA A 225 11.85 1.24 15.91
N PHE A 226 11.97 -0.03 16.27
CA PHE A 226 13.07 -0.59 17.02
C PHE A 226 13.58 -1.80 16.25
N TYR A 227 14.87 -1.83 15.99
CA TYR A 227 15.54 -2.94 15.33
C TYR A 227 16.60 -3.53 16.22
N ASN A 228 16.65 -4.85 16.29
CA ASN A 228 17.69 -5.57 17.00
C ASN A 228 18.67 -6.17 15.97
N PRO A 229 19.89 -5.64 15.84
CA PRO A 229 20.84 -6.13 14.84
C PRO A 229 21.33 -7.56 15.13
N ALA A 230 21.31 -7.99 16.40
CA ALA A 230 21.76 -9.33 16.80
C ALA A 230 20.71 -10.41 16.47
N THR A 231 19.43 -10.15 16.75
CA THR A 231 18.35 -11.11 16.45
C THR A 231 17.75 -10.91 15.06
N ARG A 232 18.04 -9.77 14.41
CA ARG A 232 17.42 -9.30 13.17
C ARG A 232 15.89 -9.23 13.28
N GLU A 233 15.42 -8.75 14.43
CA GLU A 233 14.00 -8.52 14.70
C GLU A 233 13.69 -7.04 14.62
N MET A 234 12.50 -6.71 14.13
CA MET A 234 11.96 -5.36 14.13
C MET A 234 10.64 -5.33 14.90
N VAL A 235 10.48 -4.29 15.72
CA VAL A 235 9.21 -3.94 16.33
C VAL A 235 8.92 -2.49 15.98
N ALA A 236 7.80 -2.24 15.32
CA ALA A 236 7.35 -0.90 15.00
C ALA A 236 5.98 -0.65 15.61
N VAL A 237 5.81 0.48 16.28
CA VAL A 237 4.51 0.98 16.73
C VAL A 237 4.05 2.03 15.74
N VAL A 238 2.88 1.84 15.17
CA VAL A 238 2.36 2.67 14.08
C VAL A 238 0.97 3.18 14.42
N TRP A 239 0.75 4.48 14.24
CA TRP A 239 -0.59 5.06 14.20
C TRP A 239 -1.23 4.82 12.84
N ILE A 240 -2.46 4.32 12.82
CA ILE A 240 -3.24 4.16 11.58
C ILE A 240 -4.36 5.21 11.58
N GLY A 241 -4.22 6.25 10.78
CA GLY A 241 -5.18 7.36 10.71
C GLY A 241 -6.49 7.03 9.98
N GLY A 242 -7.48 7.90 10.19
CA GLY A 242 -8.83 7.73 9.65
C GLY A 242 -8.94 7.76 8.12
N GLY A 243 -8.00 8.42 7.45
CA GLY A 243 -7.93 8.48 5.97
C GLY A 243 -7.46 7.17 5.33
N LEU A 244 -6.93 6.24 6.12
CA LEU A 244 -6.55 4.90 5.68
C LEU A 244 -7.69 3.88 5.83
N ALA A 245 -8.92 4.32 6.14
CA ALA A 245 -10.07 3.43 6.27
C ALA A 245 -10.55 2.92 4.89
N GLY A 246 -10.84 1.62 4.79
CA GLY A 246 -11.49 1.02 3.61
C GLY A 246 -12.98 0.74 3.82
N TRP A 247 -13.39 0.61 5.09
CA TRP A 247 -14.77 0.51 5.56
C TRP A 247 -14.89 1.42 6.80
N PRO A 248 -16.05 2.01 7.13
CA PRO A 248 -16.18 2.97 8.25
C PRO A 248 -15.48 2.54 9.56
N GLY A 249 -14.37 3.21 9.89
CA GLY A 249 -13.58 2.90 11.09
C GLY A 249 -12.66 1.68 10.99
N VAL A 250 -12.60 0.97 9.86
CA VAL A 250 -11.72 -0.18 9.63
C VAL A 250 -10.67 0.17 8.57
N ALA A 251 -9.40 0.02 8.93
CA ALA A 251 -8.25 0.25 8.08
C ALA A 251 -8.28 -0.61 6.81
N HIS A 252 -7.93 0.00 5.68
CA HIS A 252 -7.87 -0.62 4.37
C HIS A 252 -6.76 -1.67 4.35
N GLY A 253 -7.08 -2.90 3.91
CA GLY A 253 -6.11 -3.99 3.87
C GLY A 253 -4.85 -3.67 3.06
N GLY A 254 -5.01 -2.98 1.92
CA GLY A 254 -3.87 -2.52 1.12
C GLY A 254 -2.94 -1.57 1.87
N ALA A 255 -3.47 -0.70 2.74
CA ALA A 255 -2.64 0.19 3.55
C ALA A 255 -1.82 -0.60 4.58
N ILE A 256 -2.43 -1.63 5.20
CA ILE A 256 -1.74 -2.54 6.11
C ILE A 256 -0.64 -3.33 5.38
N ALA A 257 -0.93 -3.83 4.17
CA ALA A 257 0.06 -4.52 3.34
C ALA A 257 1.26 -3.60 3.02
N THR A 258 1.01 -2.31 2.76
CA THR A 258 2.05 -1.31 2.56
C THR A 258 2.93 -1.11 3.81
N ILE A 259 2.34 -1.07 5.01
CA ILE A 259 3.10 -0.98 6.27
C ILE A 259 4.06 -2.17 6.41
N PHE A 260 3.58 -3.40 6.13
CA PHE A 260 4.43 -4.59 6.15
C PHE A 260 5.53 -4.54 5.08
N GLU A 261 5.20 -4.13 3.86
CA GLU A 261 6.17 -4.03 2.77
C GLU A 261 7.32 -3.10 3.13
N GLU A 262 7.02 -1.92 3.67
CA GLU A 262 8.02 -0.94 4.09
C GLU A 262 8.85 -1.43 5.28
N ALA A 263 8.21 -1.98 6.33
CA ALA A 263 8.92 -2.48 7.50
C ALA A 263 9.88 -3.63 7.14
N MET A 264 9.41 -4.60 6.35
CA MET A 264 10.25 -5.73 5.93
C MET A 264 11.36 -5.29 4.97
N ALA A 265 11.11 -4.33 4.08
CA ALA A 265 12.14 -3.79 3.20
C ALA A 265 13.24 -3.06 4.00
N ARG A 266 12.88 -2.35 5.07
CA ARG A 266 13.85 -1.75 6.00
C ARG A 266 14.64 -2.80 6.78
N MET A 267 14.04 -3.92 7.14
CA MET A 267 14.79 -5.02 7.76
C MET A 267 15.84 -5.62 6.81
N VAL A 268 15.52 -5.73 5.52
CA VAL A 268 16.47 -6.20 4.49
C VAL A 268 17.57 -5.17 4.25
N ARG A 269 17.20 -3.89 4.16
CA ARG A 269 18.14 -2.78 4.00
C ARG A 269 19.04 -2.58 5.22
N GLY A 270 18.54 -2.79 6.42
CA GLY A 270 19.20 -2.38 7.67
C GLY A 270 18.73 -1.00 8.17
N PRO A 271 19.20 -0.57 9.36
CA PRO A 271 18.68 0.59 10.08
C PRO A 271 18.97 1.95 9.41
N ASN A 272 19.97 2.01 8.53
CA ASN A 272 20.45 3.24 7.91
C ASN A 272 20.25 3.20 6.39
N GLY A 273 19.85 4.33 5.80
CA GLY A 273 19.77 4.50 4.34
C GLY A 273 18.36 4.39 3.74
N ASN A 274 18.27 4.67 2.44
CA ASN A 274 17.01 4.68 1.70
C ASN A 274 16.62 3.28 1.22
N VAL A 275 15.31 2.99 1.22
CA VAL A 275 14.75 1.75 0.71
C VAL A 275 14.63 1.81 -0.80
N GLU A 276 15.49 1.08 -1.50
CA GLU A 276 15.43 0.87 -2.95
C GLU A 276 14.63 -0.38 -3.35
N GLU A 277 14.35 -0.53 -4.66
CA GLU A 277 13.57 -1.65 -5.21
C GLU A 277 14.19 -3.03 -4.92
N VAL A 278 15.52 -3.13 -4.83
CA VAL A 278 16.22 -4.37 -4.49
C VAL A 278 15.87 -4.89 -3.08
N HIS A 279 15.49 -3.99 -2.16
CA HIS A 279 15.12 -4.35 -0.79
C HIS A 279 13.65 -4.73 -0.65
N ARG A 280 12.82 -4.52 -1.69
CA ARG A 280 11.39 -4.82 -1.65
C ARG A 280 11.13 -6.32 -1.81
N PRO A 281 10.04 -6.85 -1.21
CA PRO A 281 9.71 -8.26 -1.34
C PRO A 281 9.33 -8.61 -2.77
N SER A 282 9.86 -9.72 -3.28
CA SER A 282 9.43 -10.32 -4.55
C SER A 282 8.00 -10.85 -4.46
N SER A 283 7.58 -11.29 -3.26
CA SER A 283 6.19 -11.65 -2.97
C SER A 283 5.84 -11.28 -1.53
N LEU A 284 4.58 -10.89 -1.31
CA LEU A 284 4.03 -10.59 0.01
C LEU A 284 2.67 -11.26 0.14
N LYS A 285 2.55 -12.20 1.08
CA LYS A 285 1.29 -12.86 1.45
C LYS A 285 0.78 -12.26 2.75
N VAL A 286 -0.45 -11.76 2.76
CA VAL A 286 -1.07 -11.13 3.94
C VAL A 286 -2.34 -11.90 4.31
N THR A 287 -2.49 -12.23 5.58
CA THR A 287 -3.66 -12.92 6.15
C THR A 287 -4.28 -12.04 7.22
N TYR A 288 -5.51 -11.59 7.00
CA TYR A 288 -6.26 -10.76 7.92
C TYR A 288 -7.07 -11.64 8.88
N ALA A 289 -6.75 -11.58 10.17
CA ALA A 289 -7.38 -12.40 11.21
C ALA A 289 -8.51 -11.66 11.95
N LYS A 290 -8.32 -10.37 12.25
CA LYS A 290 -9.33 -9.50 12.89
C LYS A 290 -9.34 -8.11 12.23
N PRO A 291 -10.48 -7.39 12.28
CA PRO A 291 -10.53 -6.00 11.85
C PRO A 291 -9.45 -5.17 12.54
N THR A 292 -8.74 -4.38 11.75
CA THR A 292 -7.81 -3.35 12.23
C THR A 292 -8.58 -2.03 12.16
N TYR A 293 -8.85 -1.39 13.29
CA TYR A 293 -9.58 -0.14 13.33
C TYR A 293 -8.66 1.03 12.96
N SER A 294 -9.22 2.09 12.37
CA SER A 294 -8.51 3.34 12.18
C SER A 294 -8.60 4.20 13.44
N LEU A 295 -7.76 5.23 13.51
CA LEU A 295 -7.55 6.11 14.67
C LEU A 295 -7.06 5.36 15.91
N ASP A 296 -6.18 4.37 15.73
CA ASP A 296 -5.58 3.61 16.84
C ASP A 296 -4.12 3.24 16.54
N PHE A 297 -3.40 2.85 17.60
CA PHE A 297 -2.03 2.36 17.54
C PHE A 297 -1.99 0.86 17.34
N TYR A 298 -1.03 0.41 16.53
CA TYR A 298 -0.77 -1.01 16.30
C TYR A 298 0.70 -1.32 16.46
N VAL A 299 0.97 -2.54 16.92
CA VAL A 299 2.32 -3.09 17.09
C VAL A 299 2.57 -4.04 15.93
N LEU A 300 3.47 -3.65 15.05
CA LEU A 300 4.05 -4.52 14.05
C LEU A 300 5.29 -5.22 14.63
N ARG A 301 5.35 -6.54 14.51
CA ARG A 301 6.54 -7.33 14.80
C ARG A 301 6.96 -8.06 13.55
N ALA A 302 8.25 -8.09 13.25
CA ALA A 302 8.77 -8.83 12.12
C ALA A 302 10.14 -9.44 12.43
N SER A 303 10.40 -10.62 11.88
CA SER A 303 11.64 -11.37 12.09
C SER A 303 11.98 -12.18 10.85
N PHE A 304 13.27 -12.32 10.54
CA PHE A 304 13.72 -13.27 9.53
C PHE A 304 13.33 -14.68 9.98
N ALA A 305 12.73 -15.46 9.08
CA ALA A 305 12.50 -16.87 9.31
C ALA A 305 13.86 -17.57 9.43
N LYS A 306 14.14 -18.19 10.59
CA LYS A 306 15.31 -19.08 10.75
C LYS A 306 15.14 -20.25 9.77
N PRO A 307 16.21 -20.73 9.09
CA PRO A 307 16.07 -21.93 8.28
C PRO A 307 15.79 -23.13 9.20
N ASN A 308 14.76 -23.92 8.85
CA ASN A 308 14.27 -25.17 9.46
C ASN A 308 13.56 -25.11 10.82
N LEU A 309 12.22 -25.18 10.78
CA LEU A 309 11.47 -26.28 11.41
C LEU A 309 10.40 -26.77 10.41
N PRO A 310 10.17 -28.09 10.28
CA PRO A 310 9.26 -28.67 9.30
C PRO A 310 7.84 -28.24 9.61
N GLN A 311 7.17 -27.64 8.63
CA GLN A 311 5.72 -27.49 8.70
C GLN A 311 5.15 -28.90 8.63
N THR A 312 4.57 -29.38 9.73
CA THR A 312 3.55 -30.42 9.66
C THR A 312 2.51 -29.90 8.68
N GLU A 313 2.44 -30.52 7.51
CA GLU A 313 1.50 -30.18 6.45
C GLU A 313 0.09 -30.09 7.05
N PRO A 314 -0.67 -29.01 6.82
CA PRO A 314 -2.11 -29.10 6.97
C PRO A 314 -2.62 -30.13 5.94
N VAL A 315 -3.49 -31.02 6.43
CA VAL A 315 -4.15 -32.12 5.72
C VAL A 315 -4.47 -31.75 4.27
N PRO A 316 -4.13 -32.59 3.27
CA PRO A 316 -4.47 -32.32 1.88
C PRO A 316 -5.99 -32.19 1.74
N GLU A 317 -6.44 -31.00 1.31
CA GLU A 317 -7.78 -30.84 0.75
C GLU A 317 -7.89 -31.76 -0.47
N SER A 318 -8.99 -32.52 -0.55
CA SER A 318 -9.27 -33.38 -1.69
C SER A 318 -9.35 -32.54 -2.96
N GLU A 319 -8.41 -32.75 -3.88
CA GLU A 319 -8.47 -32.21 -5.23
C GLU A 319 -9.79 -32.62 -5.87
N ALA A 320 -10.70 -31.65 -6.08
CA ALA A 320 -11.76 -31.84 -7.05
C ALA A 320 -11.11 -31.85 -8.44
N GLU A 321 -11.25 -32.94 -9.16
CA GLU A 321 -10.71 -33.08 -10.51
C GLU A 321 -11.15 -31.89 -11.40
N PRO A 322 -10.23 -31.26 -12.16
CA PRO A 322 -10.62 -30.27 -13.14
C PRO A 322 -11.42 -30.94 -14.25
N THR A 323 -12.67 -30.50 -14.41
CA THR A 323 -13.56 -30.90 -15.51
C THR A 323 -12.80 -30.82 -16.83
N LYS A 324 -12.62 -31.97 -17.51
CA LYS A 324 -11.95 -32.07 -18.80
C LYS A 324 -12.66 -31.17 -19.82
N SER A 325 -12.08 -30.00 -20.10
CA SER A 325 -12.45 -29.21 -21.26
C SER A 325 -11.92 -29.89 -22.51
N TRP A 326 -12.83 -30.37 -23.36
CA TRP A 326 -12.64 -31.00 -24.66
C TRP A 326 -11.98 -30.10 -25.74
N LEU A 327 -11.49 -28.91 -25.37
CA LEU A 327 -10.84 -27.94 -26.26
C LEU A 327 -9.35 -27.73 -25.93
N SER A 328 -8.65 -28.78 -25.50
CA SER A 328 -7.21 -28.75 -25.18
C SER A 328 -6.27 -28.62 -26.40
N TRP A 329 -6.80 -28.68 -27.62
CA TRP A 329 -6.03 -28.64 -28.87
C TRP A 329 -5.80 -27.22 -29.45
N LEU A 330 -6.38 -26.17 -28.84
CA LEU A 330 -6.35 -24.79 -29.37
C LEU A 330 -5.42 -23.82 -28.61
N SER A 331 -4.48 -24.31 -27.80
CA SER A 331 -3.52 -23.43 -27.11
C SER A 331 -2.08 -23.94 -27.26
N PRO A 332 -1.19 -23.20 -27.94
CA PRO A 332 0.24 -23.46 -27.86
C PRO A 332 0.70 -23.12 -26.44
N GLN A 333 1.05 -24.14 -25.63
CA GLN A 333 1.78 -23.92 -24.39
C GLN A 333 3.17 -23.37 -24.74
N LYS A 334 3.31 -22.05 -24.68
CA LYS A 334 4.64 -21.44 -24.57
C LYS A 334 5.07 -21.56 -23.11
N ASP A 335 5.75 -22.65 -22.81
CA ASP A 335 6.44 -22.85 -21.55
C ASP A 335 7.47 -21.73 -21.38
N MET A 336 7.13 -20.74 -20.54
CA MET A 336 8.03 -19.66 -20.13
C MET A 336 8.50 -19.89 -18.69
N THR A 337 8.78 -21.15 -18.32
CA THR A 337 9.66 -21.41 -17.19
C THR A 337 11.11 -21.25 -17.65
N LYS A 338 11.57 -19.99 -17.75
CA LYS A 338 13.00 -19.74 -17.56
C LYS A 338 13.27 -20.05 -16.09
N ARG A 339 13.60 -21.32 -15.83
CA ARG A 339 14.06 -21.85 -14.55
C ARG A 339 15.34 -21.08 -14.21
N SER A 340 15.20 -19.99 -13.47
CA SER A 340 16.32 -19.39 -12.78
C SER A 340 16.81 -20.40 -11.76
N GLU A 341 18.12 -20.61 -11.70
CA GLU A 341 18.77 -21.43 -10.69
C GLU A 341 18.27 -21.05 -9.28
N PRO A 342 18.25 -21.99 -8.32
CA PRO A 342 17.71 -21.75 -6.99
C PRO A 342 18.64 -20.80 -6.21
N GLY A 343 18.51 -19.50 -6.47
CA GLY A 343 19.03 -18.47 -5.61
C GLY A 343 18.39 -18.62 -4.23
N GLN A 344 19.21 -18.58 -3.18
CA GLN A 344 18.74 -18.65 -1.81
C GLN A 344 17.66 -17.56 -1.60
N THR A 345 16.49 -17.94 -1.11
CA THR A 345 15.41 -16.98 -0.81
C THR A 345 15.38 -16.72 0.67
N ILE A 346 15.07 -15.48 1.04
CA ILE A 346 14.96 -15.06 2.43
C ILE A 346 13.49 -14.81 2.71
N GLU A 347 13.01 -15.29 3.84
CA GLU A 347 11.64 -15.07 4.27
C GLU A 347 11.62 -14.22 5.53
N ILE A 348 10.74 -13.22 5.56
CA ILE A 348 10.44 -12.42 6.74
C ILE A 348 8.98 -12.65 7.09
N ILE A 349 8.74 -13.01 8.35
CA ILE A 349 7.40 -13.19 8.90
C ILE A 349 7.09 -11.99 9.77
N GLY A 350 5.88 -11.46 9.65
CA GLY A 350 5.42 -10.37 10.49
C GLY A 350 4.00 -10.57 11.03
N THR A 351 3.73 -9.93 12.16
CA THR A 351 2.41 -9.81 12.79
C THR A 351 2.08 -8.34 12.99
N LEU A 352 0.78 -8.02 12.94
CA LEU A 352 0.22 -6.76 13.37
C LEU A 352 -0.76 -7.06 14.50
N GLU A 353 -0.49 -6.48 15.66
CA GLU A 353 -1.23 -6.68 16.90
C GLU A 353 -1.81 -5.35 17.39
N SER A 354 -2.98 -5.37 18.02
CA SER A 354 -3.45 -4.22 18.78
C SER A 354 -2.50 -3.94 19.96
N VAL A 355 -2.55 -2.74 20.54
CA VAL A 355 -1.79 -2.44 21.78
C VAL A 355 -2.13 -3.41 22.93
N LYS A 356 -3.32 -4.03 22.90
CA LYS A 356 -3.76 -5.04 23.88
C LYS A 356 -3.20 -6.44 23.60
N GLY A 357 -2.50 -6.64 22.49
CA GLY A 357 -1.93 -7.93 22.08
C GLY A 357 -2.85 -8.80 21.22
N ASP A 358 -3.98 -8.27 20.74
CA ASP A 358 -4.84 -9.02 19.82
C ASP A 358 -4.21 -9.10 18.43
N LEU A 359 -3.99 -10.31 17.94
CA LEU A 359 -3.52 -10.52 16.57
C LEU A 359 -4.57 -10.06 15.55
N CYS A 360 -4.22 -9.07 14.75
CA CYS A 360 -5.05 -8.53 13.67
C CYS A 360 -4.64 -9.09 12.31
N VAL A 361 -3.35 -9.11 11.99
CA VAL A 361 -2.85 -9.49 10.66
C VAL A 361 -1.55 -10.28 10.76
N ARG A 362 -1.35 -11.24 9.86
CA ARG A 362 -0.07 -11.92 9.63
C ARG A 362 0.41 -11.63 8.20
N ALA A 363 1.71 -11.48 8.03
CA ALA A 363 2.32 -11.30 6.73
C ALA A 363 3.56 -12.19 6.57
N LYS A 364 3.80 -12.65 5.34
CA LYS A 364 5.01 -13.37 4.94
C LYS A 364 5.55 -12.72 3.67
N GLY A 365 6.73 -12.11 3.77
CA GLY A 365 7.47 -11.54 2.65
C GLY A 365 8.59 -12.46 2.21
N THR A 366 8.77 -12.62 0.90
CA THR A 366 9.88 -13.37 0.30
C THR A 366 10.78 -12.42 -0.49
N PHE A 367 12.09 -12.54 -0.29
CA PHE A 367 13.13 -11.68 -0.86
C PHE A 367 14.19 -12.51 -1.57
N ALA A 368 14.81 -11.93 -2.59
CA ALA A 368 15.97 -12.53 -3.26
C ALA A 368 17.23 -12.35 -2.39
N ALA A 369 18.06 -13.39 -2.21
CA ALA A 369 19.30 -13.33 -1.43
C ALA A 369 20.27 -12.16 -1.71
N PRO A 370 20.46 -11.67 -2.95
CA PRO A 370 21.37 -10.53 -3.18
C PRO A 370 20.96 -9.22 -2.49
N ALA A 371 19.76 -9.13 -1.91
CA ALA A 371 19.26 -7.93 -1.24
C ALA A 371 19.91 -7.63 0.13
N LEU A 372 20.76 -8.52 0.69
CA LEU A 372 21.43 -8.31 1.99
C LEU A 372 22.77 -7.56 1.92
N VAL A 373 23.15 -6.99 0.75
CA VAL A 373 24.42 -6.28 0.62
C VAL A 373 24.22 -4.80 0.90
N GLY A 374 24.65 -4.33 2.09
CA GLY A 374 24.78 -2.89 2.38
C GLY A 374 24.62 -2.53 3.85
#